data_AF-A0A645IAS3-F1
#
_entry.id   AF-A0A645IAS3-F1
#
_cell.length_a   1.000
_cell.length_b   1.000
_cell.length_c   1.000
_cell.angle_alpha   90.00
_cell.angle_beta   90.00
_cell.angle_gamma   90.00
#
_symmetry.space_group_name_H-M   'P 1'
#
loop_
_entity.id
_entity.type
_entity.pdbx_description
1 polymer ?
#
loop_
_entity_poly.entity_id
_entity_poly.type
_entity_poly.pdbx_seq_one_letter_code
_entity_poly.pdbx_strand_id
1 'polypeptide(L)'
;MVKFVHMSPNAPAVDITLADGKKLFTNISFKQATDYIMVTPGVYGIQVRLAGTNTIVLTVPNVSIQGGIPYSIYAIGLAGGKPPLAAVLVEDEL
;
A
#
# COMPACT_ATOMS: atom_id res chain seq x y z
N MET A 1 0.49 4.98 12.65
CA MET A 1 1.16 5.62 11.49
C MET A 1 1.28 4.58 10.39
N VAL A 2 1.36 4.98 9.12
CA VAL A 2 1.49 4.04 8.01
C VAL A 2 2.58 4.53 7.07
N LYS A 3 3.45 3.64 6.60
CA LYS A 3 4.28 3.85 5.41
C LYS A 3 4.00 2.76 4.38
N PHE A 4 4.30 3.04 3.12
CA PHE A 4 4.21 2.07 2.05
C PHE A 4 5.57 1.82 1.40
N VAL A 5 5.80 0.58 0.99
CA VAL A 5 7.05 0.14 0.39
C VAL A 5 6.73 -0.69 -0.86
N HIS A 6 7.23 -0.24 -2.01
CA HIS A 6 6.97 -0.93 -3.27
C HIS A 6 8.07 -1.94 -3.61
N MET A 7 7.74 -3.23 -3.54
CA MET A 7 8.67 -4.34 -3.77
C MET A 7 8.25 -5.28 -4.92
N SER A 8 7.35 -4.84 -5.80
CA SER A 8 7.00 -5.60 -7.01
C SER A 8 7.88 -5.16 -8.19
N PRO A 9 8.80 -6.00 -8.68
CA PRO A 9 9.82 -5.58 -9.65
C PRO A 9 9.29 -5.29 -11.06
N ASN A 10 8.11 -5.83 -11.43
CA ASN A 10 7.52 -5.64 -12.77
C ASN A 10 6.30 -4.72 -12.76
N ALA A 11 5.82 -4.28 -11.59
CA ALA A 11 4.79 -3.27 -11.51
C ALA A 11 5.44 -1.89 -11.82
N PRO A 12 4.77 -1.03 -12.61
CA PRO A 12 5.18 0.36 -12.72
C PRO A 12 4.90 1.09 -11.39
N ALA A 13 5.18 2.40 -11.34
CA ALA A 13 4.88 3.20 -10.15
C ALA A 13 3.39 3.08 -9.75
N VAL A 14 3.13 3.10 -8.44
CA VAL A 14 1.79 2.92 -7.87
C VAL A 14 1.33 4.08 -7.00
N ASP A 15 0.02 4.28 -6.98
CA ASP A 15 -0.70 5.09 -5.99
C ASP A 15 -1.37 4.16 -4.98
N ILE A 16 -1.42 4.58 -3.71
CA ILE A 16 -2.09 3.86 -2.63
C ILE A 16 -3.28 4.67 -2.17
N THR A 17 -4.47 4.07 -2.24
CA THR A 17 -5.72 4.74 -1.92
C THR A 17 -6.54 3.94 -0.91
N LEU A 18 -7.42 4.63 -0.20
CA LEU A 18 -8.55 3.99 0.45
C LEU A 18 -9.61 3.61 -0.60
N ALA A 19 -10.56 2.76 -0.20
CA ALA A 19 -11.64 2.29 -1.06
C ALA A 19 -12.57 3.41 -1.56
N ASP A 20 -12.67 4.51 -0.81
CA ASP A 20 -13.41 5.73 -1.19
C ASP A 20 -12.65 6.61 -2.21
N GLY A 21 -11.44 6.21 -2.61
CA GLY A 21 -10.60 6.94 -3.56
C GLY A 21 -9.64 7.95 -2.91
N LYS A 22 -9.68 8.15 -1.59
CA LYS A 22 -8.72 9.02 -0.90
C LYS A 22 -7.29 8.50 -1.09
N LYS A 23 -6.44 9.31 -1.69
CA LYS A 23 -5.01 8.98 -1.87
C LYS A 23 -4.26 9.13 -0.55
N LEU A 24 -3.50 8.09 -0.19
CA LEU A 24 -2.58 8.09 0.95
C LEU A 24 -1.15 8.39 0.47
N PHE A 25 -0.75 7.76 -0.63
CA PHE A 25 0.58 7.88 -1.23
C PHE A 25 0.46 7.86 -2.75
N THR A 26 1.38 8.52 -3.46
CA THR A 26 1.35 8.63 -4.93
C THR A 26 2.70 8.44 -5.56
N ASN A 27 2.72 7.90 -6.78
CA ASN A 27 3.88 7.78 -7.65
C ASN A 27 5.08 7.06 -6.99
N ILE A 28 4.82 5.94 -6.32
CA ILE A 28 5.84 5.17 -5.62
C ILE A 28 6.43 4.15 -6.58
N SER A 29 7.69 4.30 -6.95
CA SER A 29 8.39 3.39 -7.86
C SER A 29 8.91 2.15 -7.14
N PHE A 30 9.23 1.08 -7.89
CA PHE A 30 9.87 -0.11 -7.34
C PHE A 30 11.13 0.25 -6.52
N LYS A 31 11.29 -0.40 -5.37
CA LYS A 31 12.29 -0.16 -4.32
C LYS A 31 12.18 1.18 -3.57
N GLN A 32 11.16 1.99 -3.83
CA GLN A 32 10.90 3.17 -3.01
C GLN A 32 10.07 2.81 -1.77
N ALA A 33 10.37 3.51 -0.69
CA ALA A 33 9.56 3.59 0.52
C ALA A 33 9.10 5.03 0.70
N THR A 34 7.90 5.22 1.23
CA THR A 34 7.39 6.53 1.62
C THR A 34 7.84 6.87 3.03
N ASP A 35 7.72 8.15 3.39
CA ASP A 35 7.65 8.54 4.80
C ASP A 35 6.37 8.00 5.45
N TYR A 36 6.37 7.96 6.78
CA TYR A 36 5.16 7.65 7.53
C TYR A 36 4.18 8.81 7.49
N ILE A 37 2.90 8.48 7.39
CA ILE A 37 1.80 9.43 7.61
C ILE A 37 0.98 9.00 8.82
N MET A 38 0.36 9.99 9.47
CA MET A 38 -0.67 9.73 10.46
C MET A 38 -1.97 9.35 9.75
N VAL A 39 -2.58 8.26 10.22
CA VAL A 39 -3.89 7.80 9.78
C VAL A 39 -4.72 7.61 11.05
N THR A 40 -5.98 8.03 10.99
CA THR A 40 -6.93 7.78 12.08
C THR A 40 -7.04 6.26 12.31
N PRO A 41 -7.12 5.79 13.57
CA PRO A 41 -7.35 4.38 13.82
C PRO A 41 -8.68 3.91 13.21
N GLY A 42 -8.70 2.71 12.65
CA GLY A 42 -9.89 2.19 11.97
C GLY A 42 -9.59 0.99 11.08
N VAL A 43 -10.64 0.52 10.40
CA VAL A 43 -10.56 -0.57 9.42
C VAL A 43 -10.74 -0.03 8.02
N TYR A 44 -9.79 -0.32 7.14
CA TYR A 44 -9.70 0.27 5.81
C TYR A 44 -9.67 -0.79 4.71
N GLY A 45 -10.35 -0.50 3.60
CA GLY A 45 -10.02 -1.13 2.33
C GLY A 45 -8.90 -0.35 1.67
N ILE A 46 -7.73 -0.97 1.48
CA ILE A 46 -6.58 -0.35 0.80
C ILE A 46 -6.52 -0.86 -0.63
N GLN A 47 -6.24 0.04 -1.57
CA GLN A 47 -6.10 -0.27 -2.98
C GLN A 47 -4.72 0.19 -3.47
N VAL A 48 -4.11 -0.66 -4.29
CA VAL A 48 -2.92 -0.33 -5.07
C VAL A 48 -3.38 -0.04 -6.49
N ARG A 49 -3.06 1.14 -7.01
CA ARG A 49 -3.44 1.60 -8.34
C ARG A 49 -2.20 1.90 -9.17
N LEU A 50 -2.29 1.75 -10.49
CA LEU A 50 -1.25 2.27 -11.37
C LEU A 50 -1.20 3.79 -11.22
N ALA A 51 -0.01 4.35 -10.98
CA ALA A 51 0.17 5.76 -10.64
C ALA A 51 -0.48 6.69 -11.66
N GLY A 52 -1.21 7.70 -11.19
CA GLY A 52 -1.89 8.67 -12.04
C GLY A 52 -3.13 8.14 -12.77
N THR A 53 -3.57 6.90 -12.51
CA THR A 53 -4.75 6.30 -13.14
C THR A 53 -5.77 5.80 -12.11
N ASN A 54 -6.94 5.36 -12.59
CA ASN A 54 -7.93 4.69 -11.77
C ASN A 54 -7.82 3.16 -11.80
N THR A 55 -6.84 2.60 -12.51
CA THR A 55 -6.68 1.14 -12.64
C THR A 55 -6.20 0.54 -11.33
N ILE A 56 -7.07 -0.22 -10.67
CA ILE A 56 -6.75 -0.98 -9.45
C ILE A 56 -6.06 -2.28 -9.86
N VAL A 57 -4.89 -2.55 -9.28
CA VAL A 57 -4.13 -3.78 -9.50
C VAL A 57 -4.12 -4.72 -8.29
N LEU A 58 -4.46 -4.20 -7.10
CA LEU A 58 -4.66 -4.99 -5.90
C LEU A 58 -5.65 -4.28 -4.97
N THR A 59 -6.56 -5.06 -4.39
CA THR A 59 -7.44 -4.61 -3.29
C THR A 59 -7.16 -5.46 -2.06
N VAL A 60 -6.95 -4.80 -0.92
CA VAL A 60 -6.70 -5.42 0.38
C VAL A 60 -7.84 -5.00 1.32
N PRO A 61 -8.84 -5.87 1.55
CA PRO A 61 -9.94 -5.53 2.44
C PRO A 61 -9.52 -5.63 3.90
N ASN A 62 -10.27 -4.95 4.78
CA ASN A 62 -10.24 -5.12 6.23
C ASN A 62 -8.86 -4.91 6.89
N VAL A 63 -8.08 -3.96 6.41
CA VAL A 63 -6.80 -3.56 7.03
C VAL A 63 -7.09 -2.78 8.31
N SER A 64 -6.81 -3.40 9.47
CA SER A 64 -6.98 -2.77 10.78
C SER A 64 -5.74 -1.96 11.14
N ILE A 65 -5.90 -0.66 11.38
CA ILE A 65 -4.85 0.25 11.84
C ILE A 65 -5.20 0.71 13.25
N GLN A 66 -4.34 0.39 14.21
CA GLN A 66 -4.50 0.81 15.61
C GLN A 66 -3.76 2.12 15.90
N GLY A 67 -4.25 2.87 16.88
CA GLY A 67 -3.60 4.09 17.36
C GLY A 67 -2.31 3.77 18.11
N GLY A 68 -1.29 4.62 17.94
CA GLY A 68 0.01 4.44 18.61
C GLY A 68 0.93 3.39 17.98
N ILE A 69 0.45 2.59 17.03
CA ILE A 69 1.25 1.55 16.35
C ILE A 69 1.68 2.05 14.94
N PRO A 70 2.97 2.04 14.60
CA PRO A 70 3.44 2.24 13.24
C PRO A 70 3.29 0.96 12.41
N TYR A 71 2.87 1.11 11.17
CA TYR A 71 2.70 0.00 10.23
C TYR A 71 3.47 0.25 8.93
N SER A 72 4.06 -0.81 8.39
CA SER A 72 4.57 -0.89 7.03
C SER A 72 3.65 -1.71 6.15
N ILE A 73 3.29 -1.19 4.98
CA ILE A 73 2.60 -1.96 3.93
C ILE A 73 3.60 -2.23 2.80
N TYR A 74 3.90 -3.50 2.55
CA TYR A 74 4.78 -3.93 1.46
C TYR A 74 3.95 -4.49 0.30
N ALA A 75 4.06 -3.91 -0.89
CA ALA A 75 3.54 -4.56 -2.10
C ALA A 75 4.61 -5.48 -2.70
N ILE A 76 4.36 -6.79 -2.72
CA ILE A 76 5.29 -7.85 -3.14
C ILE A 76 4.70 -8.70 -4.26
N GLY A 77 5.51 -9.57 -4.86
CA GLY A 77 5.07 -10.43 -5.96
C GLY A 77 5.06 -9.67 -7.30
N LEU A 78 4.35 -10.21 -8.29
CA LEU A 78 4.37 -9.70 -9.66
C LEU A 78 2.99 -9.25 -10.14
N ALA A 79 2.90 -8.06 -10.73
CA ALA A 79 1.71 -7.60 -11.42
C ALA A 79 1.41 -8.51 -12.62
N GLY A 80 0.28 -9.21 -12.59
CA GLY A 80 -0.10 -10.20 -13.62
C GLY A 80 0.82 -11.43 -13.71
N GLY A 81 1.70 -11.66 -12.73
CA GLY A 81 2.70 -12.73 -12.75
C GLY A 81 2.53 -13.77 -11.62
N LYS A 82 3.56 -14.61 -11.44
CA LYS A 82 3.64 -15.62 -10.36
C LYS A 82 4.93 -15.42 -9.54
N PRO A 83 4.87 -15.29 -8.20
CA PRO A 83 3.64 -15.19 -7.41
C PRO A 83 2.85 -13.91 -7.74
N PRO A 84 1.52 -13.92 -7.61
CA PRO A 84 0.71 -12.74 -7.91
C PRO A 84 1.04 -11.59 -6.96
N LEU A 85 0.76 -10.37 -7.41
CA LEU A 85 0.87 -9.17 -6.60
C LEU A 85 0.04 -9.33 -5.31
N ALA A 86 0.66 -9.06 -4.17
CA ALA A 86 0.06 -9.13 -2.85
C ALA A 86 0.57 -7.97 -1.98
N ALA A 87 -0.10 -7.74 -0.87
CA ALA A 87 0.34 -6.80 0.15
C ALA A 87 0.54 -7.52 1.47
N VAL A 88 1.61 -7.16 2.18
CA VAL A 88 1.87 -7.60 3.56
C VAL A 88 1.86 -6.38 4.45
N LEU A 89 1.03 -6.43 5.49
CA LEU A 89 1.02 -5.45 6.57
C LEU A 89 1.92 -5.97 7.69
N VAL A 90 2.81 -5.12 8.17
CA VAL A 90 3.72 -5.41 9.27
C VAL A 90 3.58 -4.31 10.32
N GLU A 91 3.44 -4.71 11.57
CA GLU A 91 3.61 -3.81 12.72
C GLU A 91 5.11 -3.57 12.90
N ASP A 92 5.52 -2.31 12.91
CA ASP A 92 6.91 -1.98 13.17
C ASP A 92 7.12 -1.85 14.68
N GLU A 93 8.20 -2.45 15.18
CA GLU A 93 8.66 -2.18 16.54
C GLU A 93 9.27 -0.77 16.59
N LEU A 94 8.94 -0.01 17.65
CA LEU A 94 9.47 1.33 17.92
C LEU A 94 10.87 1.28 18.52
#